data_AF-A0A3Q9GA57-F1
#
_entry.id   AF-A0A3Q9GA57-F1
#
_cell.length_a   1.000
_cell.length_b   1.000
_cell.length_c   1.000
_cell.angle_alpha   90.00
_cell.angle_beta   90.00
_cell.angle_gamma   90.00
#
_symmetry.space_group_name_H-M   'P 1'
#
loop_
_entity.id
_entity.type
_entity.pdbx_description
1 polymer ?
#
loop_
_entity_poly.entity_id
_entity_poly.type
_entity_poly.pdbx_seq_one_letter_code
_entity_poly.pdbx_strand_id
1 'polypeptide(L)'
;MSKVFIIAFLFLVQGCVAKSDDELSKLIIGTWSYNYDSGSYGFIEYTDDGDKCEMNFSFGQTGNLSVDLYWNKWKIEDSIIKSEMWASSTSFLQKGYVIHDKIIELNGEKLSVDMIIPKGDYKVEYHHKSNKSESGKVCSIVKMHLTRN
;
A
#
# COMPACT_ATOMS: atom_id res chain seq x y z
N MET A 1 56.86 -0.93 34.94
CA MET A 1 55.51 -1.52 34.98
C MET A 1 54.52 -0.49 34.48
N SER A 2 54.19 -0.50 33.19
CA SER A 2 53.23 0.46 32.61
C SER A 2 51.94 -0.28 32.27
N LYS A 3 50.82 0.20 32.81
CA LYS A 3 49.49 -0.41 32.72
C LYS A 3 48.92 -0.17 31.33
N VAL A 4 48.67 -1.24 30.58
CA VAL A 4 47.96 -1.20 29.29
C VAL A 4 46.47 -1.01 29.58
N PHE A 5 45.93 0.13 29.14
CA PHE A 5 44.49 0.38 29.10
C PHE A 5 43.89 -0.40 27.92
N ILE A 6 43.06 -1.40 28.21
CA ILE A 6 42.26 -2.09 27.20
C ILE A 6 41.00 -1.25 26.96
N ILE A 7 40.94 -0.59 25.81
CA ILE A 7 39.74 0.09 25.31
C ILE A 7 38.80 -0.99 24.78
N ALA A 8 37.68 -1.22 25.48
CA ALA A 8 36.61 -2.08 25.01
C ALA A 8 35.85 -1.35 23.89
N PHE A 9 36.06 -1.79 22.64
CA PHE A 9 35.33 -1.34 21.48
C PHE A 9 33.99 -2.09 21.43
N LEU A 10 32.95 -1.51 22.03
CA LEU A 10 31.56 -1.94 21.87
C LEU A 10 31.09 -1.58 20.45
N PHE A 11 31.31 -2.49 19.50
CA PHE A 11 30.64 -2.46 18.20
C PHE A 11 29.13 -2.64 18.44
N LEU A 12 28.40 -1.53 18.44
CA LEU A 12 26.94 -1.52 18.25
C LEU A 12 26.65 -1.99 16.81
N VAL A 13 26.56 -3.31 16.63
CA VAL A 13 25.99 -3.89 15.42
C VAL A 13 24.48 -3.64 15.48
N GLN A 14 24.04 -2.45 15.10
CA GLN A 14 22.64 -2.22 14.75
C GLN A 14 22.38 -2.93 13.42
N GLY A 15 22.22 -4.26 13.49
CA GLY A 15 21.66 -5.03 12.39
C GLY A 15 20.28 -4.47 12.12
N CYS A 16 20.05 -4.03 10.88
CA CYS A 16 18.72 -3.67 10.41
C CYS A 16 17.92 -4.99 10.37
N VAL A 17 17.18 -5.28 11.45
CA VAL A 17 16.29 -6.46 11.49
C VAL A 17 15.15 -6.17 10.52
N ALA A 18 14.99 -7.02 9.52
CA ALA A 18 13.83 -6.95 8.64
C ALA A 18 12.57 -7.11 9.47
N LYS A 19 11.60 -6.21 9.28
CA LYS A 19 10.32 -6.28 9.99
C LYS A 19 9.62 -7.58 9.62
N SER A 20 8.99 -8.23 10.59
CA SER A 20 8.14 -9.41 10.35
C SER A 20 6.88 -9.02 9.58
N ASP A 21 6.24 -10.00 8.92
CA ASP A 21 4.99 -9.77 8.18
C ASP A 21 3.85 -9.26 9.10
N ASP A 22 3.83 -9.70 10.36
CA ASP A 22 2.88 -9.21 11.37
C ASP A 22 3.09 -7.73 11.69
N GLU A 23 4.35 -7.29 11.81
CA GLU A 23 4.68 -5.88 12.03
C GLU A 23 4.35 -5.03 10.81
N LEU A 24 4.65 -5.53 9.60
CA LEU A 24 4.28 -4.87 8.36
C LEU A 24 2.76 -4.76 8.20
N SER A 25 2.01 -5.81 8.54
CA SER A 25 0.55 -5.83 8.50
C SER A 25 -0.06 -4.81 9.44
N LYS A 26 0.52 -4.59 10.63
CA LYS A 26 0.08 -3.51 11.53
C LYS A 26 0.43 -2.13 11.01
N LEU A 27 1.62 -1.98 10.41
CA LEU A 27 2.09 -0.69 9.88
C LEU A 27 1.31 -0.20 8.66
N ILE A 28 0.89 -1.12 7.79
CA ILE A 28 0.20 -0.77 6.55
C ILE A 28 -1.24 -0.30 6.78
N ILE A 29 -1.89 -0.69 7.88
CA ILE A 29 -3.27 -0.31 8.19
C ILE A 29 -3.44 1.22 8.18
N GLY A 30 -4.49 1.67 7.52
CA GLY A 30 -4.85 3.08 7.35
C GLY A 30 -4.92 3.50 5.89
N THR A 31 -5.12 4.80 5.68
CA THR A 31 -5.30 5.40 4.36
C THR A 31 -3.98 5.97 3.84
N TRP A 32 -3.73 5.71 2.57
CA TRP A 32 -2.56 6.13 1.82
C TRP A 32 -3.02 6.91 0.60
N SER A 33 -2.42 8.07 0.35
CA SER A 33 -2.66 8.85 -0.85
C SER A 33 -1.51 8.72 -1.82
N TYR A 34 -1.83 8.74 -3.12
CA TYR A 34 -0.85 8.73 -4.19
C TYR A 34 -1.22 9.77 -5.26
N ASN A 35 -0.22 10.15 -6.05
CA ASN A 35 -0.38 11.01 -7.21
C ASN A 35 0.56 10.53 -8.31
N TYR A 36 0.02 10.29 -9.50
CA TYR A 36 0.81 9.96 -10.68
C TYR A 36 1.12 11.24 -11.46
N ASP A 37 2.30 11.30 -12.09
CA ASP A 37 2.72 12.42 -12.94
C ASP A 37 1.72 12.77 -14.06
N SER A 38 0.84 11.82 -14.42
CA SER A 38 -0.26 12.00 -15.36
C SER A 38 -1.41 12.88 -14.86
N GLY A 39 -1.36 13.35 -13.61
CA GLY A 39 -2.43 14.14 -12.98
C GLY A 39 -3.55 13.32 -12.35
N SER A 40 -3.36 12.01 -12.20
CA SER A 40 -4.27 11.14 -11.46
C SER A 40 -3.90 11.13 -9.99
N TYR A 41 -4.88 11.24 -9.09
CA TYR A 41 -4.68 11.15 -7.65
C TYR A 41 -5.59 10.09 -7.06
N GLY A 42 -5.20 9.46 -5.96
CA GLY A 42 -6.05 8.44 -5.37
C GLY A 42 -5.77 8.18 -3.91
N PHE A 43 -6.65 7.35 -3.34
CA PHE A 43 -6.56 6.88 -1.97
C PHE A 43 -6.68 5.36 -1.95
N ILE A 44 -5.82 4.71 -1.17
CA ILE A 44 -5.87 3.29 -0.85
C ILE A 44 -6.03 3.18 0.67
N GLU A 45 -6.99 2.39 1.12
CA GLU A 45 -7.18 2.09 2.53
C GLU A 45 -6.99 0.61 2.78
N TYR A 46 -6.10 0.27 3.71
CA TYR A 46 -5.92 -1.07 4.25
C TYR A 46 -6.56 -1.14 5.62
N THR A 47 -7.49 -2.07 5.80
CA THR A 47 -8.23 -2.29 7.05
C THR A 47 -7.76 -3.57 7.74
N ASP A 48 -7.94 -3.63 9.05
CA ASP A 48 -7.53 -4.75 9.90
C ASP A 48 -8.33 -6.03 9.67
N ASP A 49 -9.55 -5.92 9.14
CA ASP A 49 -10.40 -7.04 8.72
C ASP A 49 -10.01 -7.66 7.35
N GLY A 50 -8.92 -7.16 6.76
CA GLY A 50 -8.35 -7.69 5.52
C GLY A 50 -8.96 -7.09 4.25
N ASP A 51 -9.70 -5.98 4.33
CA ASP A 51 -10.13 -5.24 3.13
C ASP A 51 -9.12 -4.16 2.70
N LYS A 52 -8.84 -4.14 1.38
CA LYS A 52 -8.07 -3.09 0.69
C LYS A 52 -9.02 -2.42 -0.29
N CYS A 53 -9.29 -1.14 -0.10
CA CYS A 53 -10.19 -0.38 -0.97
C CYS A 53 -9.47 0.81 -1.58
N GLU A 54 -9.75 1.09 -2.85
CA GLU A 54 -9.08 2.14 -3.59
C GLU A 54 -10.07 3.00 -4.38
N MET A 55 -9.78 4.30 -4.39
CA MET A 55 -10.42 5.30 -5.22
C MET A 55 -9.35 5.98 -6.06
N ASN A 56 -9.40 5.80 -7.38
CA ASN A 56 -8.51 6.48 -8.32
C ASN A 56 -9.29 7.55 -9.07
N PHE A 57 -8.84 8.79 -8.98
CA PHE A 57 -9.42 9.94 -9.65
C PHE A 57 -8.52 10.35 -10.82
N SER A 58 -9.09 10.40 -12.01
CA SER A 58 -8.39 10.85 -13.21
C SER A 58 -9.17 11.95 -13.92
N PHE A 59 -8.44 12.94 -14.45
CA PHE A 59 -9.01 14.01 -15.26
C PHE A 59 -8.76 13.71 -16.73
N GLY A 60 -9.84 13.57 -17.51
CA GLY A 60 -9.73 13.44 -18.96
C GLY A 60 -9.34 14.76 -19.61
N GLN A 61 -8.92 14.71 -20.88
CA GLN A 61 -8.44 15.87 -21.64
C GLN A 61 -9.49 16.98 -21.80
N THR A 62 -10.79 16.65 -21.67
CA THR A 62 -11.91 17.60 -21.75
C THR A 62 -12.34 18.13 -20.38
N GLY A 63 -11.60 17.80 -19.31
CA GLY A 63 -11.89 18.24 -17.93
C GLY A 63 -12.92 17.38 -17.20
N ASN A 64 -13.34 16.25 -17.77
CA ASN A 64 -14.22 15.29 -17.11
C ASN A 64 -13.45 14.53 -16.02
N LEU A 65 -14.07 14.39 -14.84
CA LEU A 65 -13.56 13.55 -13.76
C LEU A 65 -14.04 12.11 -13.94
N SER A 66 -13.13 11.16 -14.00
CA SER A 66 -13.41 9.73 -13.88
C SER A 66 -12.97 9.24 -12.50
N VAL A 67 -13.76 8.33 -11.92
CA VAL A 67 -13.45 7.69 -10.65
C VAL A 67 -13.53 6.18 -10.82
N ASP A 68 -12.39 5.52 -10.67
CA ASP A 68 -12.33 4.06 -10.60
C ASP A 68 -12.29 3.60 -9.15
N LEU A 69 -13.06 2.56 -8.85
CA LEU A 69 -13.23 2.01 -7.52
C LEU A 69 -12.81 0.54 -7.52
N TYR A 70 -12.01 0.16 -6.53
CA TYR A 70 -11.52 -1.21 -6.38
C TYR A 70 -11.68 -1.68 -4.94
N TRP A 71 -12.24 -2.87 -4.76
CA TRP A 71 -12.32 -3.55 -3.47
C TRP A 71 -11.62 -4.90 -3.58
N ASN A 72 -10.61 -5.10 -2.74
CA ASN A 72 -9.78 -6.29 -2.68
C ASN A 72 -9.80 -6.88 -1.27
N LYS A 73 -9.50 -8.18 -1.18
CA LYS A 73 -8.98 -8.80 0.03
C LYS A 73 -7.46 -8.77 0.00
N TRP A 74 -6.82 -8.46 1.12
CA TRP A 74 -5.35 -8.37 1.20
C TRP A 74 -4.76 -9.13 2.38
N LYS A 75 -3.49 -9.49 2.25
CA LYS A 75 -2.61 -9.93 3.33
C LYS A 75 -1.15 -9.64 2.96
N ILE A 76 -0.28 -9.55 3.95
CA ILE A 76 1.18 -9.54 3.73
C ILE A 76 1.73 -10.94 3.99
N GLU A 77 2.55 -11.43 3.08
CA GLU A 77 3.25 -12.72 3.20
C GLU A 77 4.58 -12.60 2.43
N ASP A 78 5.69 -12.91 3.10
CA ASP A 78 7.04 -12.78 2.56
C ASP A 78 7.36 -11.35 2.09
N SER A 79 6.96 -10.33 2.86
CA SER A 79 7.09 -8.90 2.49
C SER A 79 6.41 -8.52 1.17
N ILE A 80 5.40 -9.29 0.74
CA ILE A 80 4.58 -9.02 -0.44
C ILE A 80 3.14 -8.76 0.00
N ILE A 81 2.56 -7.65 -0.44
CA ILE A 81 1.13 -7.38 -0.30
C ILE A 81 0.43 -8.20 -1.39
N LYS A 82 -0.24 -9.28 -0.99
CA LYS A 82 -1.04 -10.10 -1.88
C LYS A 82 -2.47 -9.60 -1.83
N SER A 83 -2.97 -9.09 -2.96
CA SER A 83 -4.32 -8.57 -3.12
C SER A 83 -5.12 -9.41 -4.12
N GLU A 84 -6.33 -9.79 -3.76
CA GLU A 84 -7.29 -10.44 -4.67
C GLU A 84 -8.53 -9.56 -4.82
N MET A 85 -8.86 -9.22 -6.06
CA MET A 85 -9.99 -8.36 -6.38
C MET A 85 -11.31 -9.03 -6.02
N TRP A 86 -12.11 -8.37 -5.20
CA TRP A 86 -13.45 -8.82 -4.83
C TRP A 86 -14.53 -8.17 -5.70
N ALA A 87 -14.37 -6.88 -6.00
CA ALA A 87 -15.23 -6.11 -6.91
C ALA A 87 -14.49 -4.89 -7.46
N SER A 88 -14.84 -4.44 -8.67
CA SER A 88 -14.30 -3.22 -9.31
C SER A 88 -15.37 -2.53 -10.13
N SER A 89 -15.23 -1.21 -10.32
CA SER A 89 -16.02 -0.44 -11.28
C SER A 89 -15.55 -0.60 -12.73
N THR A 90 -14.40 -1.24 -12.96
CA THR A 90 -13.78 -1.39 -14.28
C THR A 90 -13.99 -2.78 -14.85
N SER A 91 -13.93 -2.90 -16.18
CA SER A 91 -14.02 -4.19 -16.88
C SER A 91 -12.70 -4.98 -16.90
N PHE A 92 -11.57 -4.34 -16.58
CA PHE A 92 -10.23 -4.92 -16.73
C PHE A 92 -9.77 -5.68 -15.48
N LEU A 93 -10.09 -5.15 -14.29
CA LEU A 93 -9.72 -5.74 -13.01
C LEU A 93 -10.94 -6.38 -12.36
N GLN A 94 -11.32 -7.56 -12.85
CA GLN A 94 -12.52 -8.28 -12.40
C GLN A 94 -12.27 -9.08 -11.12
N LYS A 95 -13.36 -9.57 -10.52
CA LYS A 95 -13.30 -10.45 -9.34
C LYS A 95 -12.37 -11.65 -9.58
N GLY A 96 -11.52 -11.95 -8.61
CA GLY A 96 -10.50 -13.01 -8.66
C GLY A 96 -9.18 -12.58 -9.31
N TYR A 97 -9.08 -11.36 -9.84
CA TYR A 97 -7.80 -10.83 -10.32
C TYR A 97 -6.81 -10.66 -9.17
N VAL A 98 -5.57 -11.11 -9.36
CA VAL A 98 -4.53 -11.11 -8.31
C VAL A 98 -3.45 -10.09 -8.62
N ILE A 99 -3.11 -9.29 -7.62
CA ILE A 99 -2.04 -8.29 -7.67
C ILE A 99 -1.08 -8.56 -6.50
N HIS A 100 0.21 -8.65 -6.81
CA HIS A 100 1.25 -8.80 -5.79
C HIS A 100 2.19 -7.61 -5.86
N ASP A 101 2.25 -6.86 -4.76
CA ASP A 101 3.09 -5.68 -4.62
C ASP A 101 4.21 -6.00 -3.62
N LYS A 102 5.45 -6.05 -4.10
CA LYS A 102 6.63 -6.23 -3.23
C LYS A 102 6.86 -4.93 -2.48
N ILE A 103 6.94 -5.01 -1.15
CA ILE A 103 7.23 -3.84 -0.32
C ILE A 103 8.72 -3.49 -0.47
N ILE A 104 8.99 -2.27 -0.93
CA ILE A 104 10.34 -1.69 -0.94
C ILE A 104 10.58 -0.93 0.38
N GLU A 105 9.61 -0.12 0.78
CA GLU A 105 9.66 0.66 2.02
C GLU A 105 8.28 0.70 2.66
N LEU A 106 8.21 0.47 3.98
CA LEU A 106 7.02 0.70 4.78
C LEU A 106 7.39 1.23 6.17
N ASN A 107 6.92 2.44 6.46
CA ASN A 107 7.03 3.11 7.76
C ASN A 107 5.76 3.91 8.08
N GLY A 108 5.78 4.74 9.13
CA GLY A 108 4.60 5.51 9.58
C GLY A 108 4.11 6.59 8.60
N GLU A 109 4.89 6.91 7.56
CA GLU A 109 4.61 8.01 6.63
C GLU A 109 4.64 7.58 5.16
N LYS A 110 5.43 6.56 4.82
CA LYS A 110 5.71 6.15 3.45
C LYS A 110 5.42 4.67 3.23
N LEU A 111 4.85 4.39 2.07
CA LEU A 111 4.71 3.07 1.49
C LEU A 111 5.22 3.15 0.05
N SER A 112 6.25 2.38 -0.27
CA SER A 112 6.80 2.27 -1.63
C SER A 112 6.75 0.82 -2.06
N VAL A 113 6.19 0.55 -3.24
CA VAL A 113 5.96 -0.82 -3.71
C VAL A 113 6.37 -1.02 -5.16
N ASP A 114 6.76 -2.25 -5.48
CA ASP A 114 7.07 -2.72 -6.82
C ASP A 114 6.07 -3.81 -7.21
N MET A 115 5.26 -3.57 -8.24
CA MET A 115 4.25 -4.51 -8.70
C MET A 115 4.93 -5.67 -9.45
N ILE A 116 4.90 -6.86 -8.84
CA ILE A 116 5.53 -8.06 -9.40
C ILE A 116 4.53 -9.03 -10.05
N ILE A 117 3.24 -8.89 -9.72
CA ILE A 117 2.13 -9.55 -10.41
C ILE A 117 1.01 -8.53 -10.64
N PRO A 118 0.50 -8.40 -11.88
CA PRO A 118 0.95 -9.07 -13.11
C PRO A 118 2.40 -8.73 -13.48
N LYS A 119 3.04 -9.56 -14.32
CA LYS A 119 4.38 -9.24 -14.83
C LYS A 119 4.28 -8.11 -15.85
N GLY A 120 5.11 -7.09 -15.71
CA GLY A 120 5.19 -5.97 -16.64
C GLY A 120 6.33 -5.01 -16.26
N ASP A 121 6.50 -3.97 -17.07
CA ASP A 121 7.44 -2.88 -16.79
C ASP A 121 6.69 -1.76 -16.07
N TYR A 122 6.38 -2.01 -14.79
CA TYR A 122 5.70 -1.07 -13.92
C TYR A 122 6.73 -0.21 -13.18
N LYS A 123 6.41 1.06 -12.98
CA LYS A 123 7.22 1.94 -12.13
C LYS A 123 6.93 1.62 -10.66
N VAL A 124 7.95 1.79 -9.81
CA VAL A 124 7.76 1.81 -8.35
C VAL A 124 6.72 2.87 -7.99
N GLU A 125 5.73 2.46 -7.20
CA GLU A 125 4.66 3.32 -6.73
C GLU A 125 5.01 3.88 -5.35
N TYR A 126 4.67 5.14 -5.11
CA TYR A 126 5.01 5.86 -3.89
C TYR A 126 3.75 6.46 -3.27
N HIS A 127 3.45 6.05 -2.04
CA HIS A 127 2.27 6.47 -1.31
C HIS A 127 2.66 7.15 0.00
N HIS A 128 1.83 8.12 0.40
CA HIS A 128 1.97 8.85 1.65
C HIS A 128 0.83 8.53 2.59
N LYS A 129 1.14 8.28 3.87
CA LYS A 129 0.11 8.00 4.87
C LYS A 129 -0.72 9.26 5.13
N SER A 130 -2.03 9.15 4.97
CA SER A 130 -2.96 10.25 5.13
C SER A 130 -3.42 10.34 6.59
N ASN A 131 -2.78 11.22 7.36
CA ASN A 131 -3.15 11.48 8.76
C ASN A 131 -4.49 12.22 8.92
N LYS A 132 -5.10 12.67 7.82
CA LYS A 132 -6.35 13.43 7.80
C LYS A 132 -7.56 12.58 7.42
N SER A 133 -7.35 11.33 7.00
CA SER A 133 -8.44 10.46 6.59
C SER A 133 -9.01 9.74 7.79
N GLU A 134 -10.34 9.79 7.94
CA GLU A 134 -11.04 8.93 8.88
C GLU A 134 -10.90 7.46 8.46
N SER A 135 -10.50 6.61 9.40
CA SER A 135 -10.38 5.17 9.16
C SER A 135 -11.74 4.56 8.80
N GLY A 136 -11.73 3.64 7.83
CA GLY A 136 -12.87 2.97 7.24
C GLY A 136 -13.63 3.79 6.19
N LYS A 137 -13.29 5.07 5.98
CA LYS A 137 -14.10 5.95 5.14
C LYS A 137 -14.00 5.61 3.65
N VAL A 138 -12.79 5.35 3.16
CA VAL A 138 -12.56 4.99 1.76
C VAL A 138 -13.24 3.66 1.47
N CYS A 139 -13.03 2.66 2.31
CA CYS A 139 -13.66 1.35 2.18
C CYS A 139 -15.19 1.43 2.26
N SER A 140 -15.76 2.24 3.15
CA SER A 140 -17.21 2.45 3.22
C SER A 140 -17.76 2.99 1.90
N ILE A 141 -17.12 4.00 1.31
CA ILE A 141 -17.56 4.61 0.05
C ILE A 141 -17.46 3.61 -1.10
N VAL A 142 -16.33 2.91 -1.23
CA VAL A 142 -16.07 1.92 -2.28
C VAL A 142 -17.08 0.78 -2.19
N LYS A 143 -17.21 0.13 -1.02
CA LYS A 143 -18.14 -0.99 -0.83
C LYS A 143 -19.58 -0.55 -1.09
N MET A 144 -19.99 0.62 -0.62
CA MET A 144 -21.33 1.16 -0.87
C MET A 144 -21.62 1.30 -2.37
N HIS A 145 -20.68 1.79 -3.18
CA HIS A 145 -20.90 1.94 -4.63
C HIS A 145 -20.84 0.61 -5.38
N LEU A 146 -19.96 -0.31 -4.99
CA LEU A 146 -19.77 -1.58 -5.68
C LEU A 146 -20.80 -2.67 -5.31
N THR A 147 -21.51 -2.51 -4.20
CA THR A 147 -22.50 -3.50 -3.71
C THR A 147 -23.95 -3.08 -3.90
N ARG A 148 -24.20 -1.81 -4.24
CA ARG A 148 -25.53 -1.33 -4.62
C ARG A 148 -25.82 -1.75 -6.07
N ASN A 149 -26.23 -3.01 -6.23
CA ASN A 149 -26.99 -3.49 -7.39
C ASN A 149 -28.47 -3.53 -7.02
#